data_AF-A0AAE6I7V7-F1
#
_entry.id   AF-A0AAE6I7V7-F1
#
_cell.length_a   1.000
_cell.length_b   1.000
_cell.length_c   1.000
_cell.angle_alpha   90.00
_cell.angle_beta   90.00
_cell.angle_gamma   90.00
#
_symmetry.space_group_name_H-M   'P 1'
#
loop_
_entity.id
_entity.type
_entity.pdbx_description
1 polymer ?
#
loop_
_entity_poly.entity_id
_entity_poly.type
_entity_poly.pdbx_seq_one_letter_code
_entity_poly.pdbx_strand_id
1 'polypeptide(L)'
;MKYLFYEKETDTKAKFTLTYNVIPPEHMLNDGNYIVSDDILPKPELKENEYVVHYINPQTKEQSYEIYTKEKTQEEQDLRERLSTLEKSNAEMMNLIATMATPTE
;
A
#
# COMPACT_ATOMS: atom_id res chain seq x y z
N MET A 1 -17.26 -17.44 -9.33
CA MET A 1 -17.26 -17.88 -7.92
C MET A 1 -15.86 -17.91 -7.33
N LYS A 2 -15.68 -17.11 -6.27
CA LYS A 2 -14.47 -16.96 -5.46
C LYS A 2 -14.88 -17.04 -3.98
N TYR A 3 -14.04 -17.66 -3.17
CA TYR A 3 -14.23 -17.73 -1.71
C TYR A 3 -13.35 -16.67 -1.06
N LEU A 4 -13.97 -15.74 -0.35
CA LEU A 4 -13.30 -14.63 0.33
C LEU A 4 -13.34 -14.88 1.82
N PHE A 5 -12.20 -15.23 2.38
CA PHE A 5 -12.02 -15.41 3.81
C PHE A 5 -11.79 -14.06 4.49
N TYR A 6 -12.29 -13.95 5.71
CA TYR A 6 -12.20 -12.74 6.48
C TYR A 6 -11.94 -13.01 7.97
N GLU A 7 -11.39 -12.02 8.63
CA GLU A 7 -11.28 -11.93 10.08
C GLU A 7 -12.32 -10.93 10.58
N LYS A 8 -13.26 -11.40 11.41
CA LYS A 8 -14.37 -10.58 11.88
C LYS A 8 -13.88 -9.58 12.94
N GLU A 9 -14.05 -8.29 12.67
CA GLU A 9 -13.84 -7.24 13.68
C GLU A 9 -15.16 -6.92 14.41
N THR A 10 -16.26 -6.83 13.65
CA THR A 10 -17.62 -6.60 14.14
C THR A 10 -18.63 -7.39 13.31
N ASP A 11 -19.92 -7.34 13.66
CA ASP A 11 -20.99 -7.99 12.89
C ASP A 11 -21.13 -7.46 11.46
N THR A 12 -20.72 -6.22 11.20
CA THR A 12 -20.86 -5.54 9.91
C THR A 12 -19.52 -5.21 9.25
N LYS A 13 -18.40 -5.51 9.90
CA LYS A 13 -17.05 -5.20 9.40
C LYS A 13 -16.12 -6.37 9.68
N ALA A 14 -15.59 -6.94 8.62
CA ALA A 14 -14.59 -7.99 8.68
C ALA A 14 -13.47 -7.71 7.70
N LYS A 15 -12.23 -7.89 8.12
CA LYS A 15 -11.05 -7.66 7.31
C LYS A 15 -10.84 -8.84 6.37
N PHE A 16 -10.75 -8.58 5.08
CA PHE A 16 -10.45 -9.62 4.11
C PHE A 16 -9.00 -10.12 4.28
N THR A 17 -8.82 -11.44 4.28
CA THR A 17 -7.52 -12.08 4.53
C THR A 17 -7.03 -12.88 3.33
N LEU A 18 -7.91 -13.64 2.66
CA LEU A 18 -7.50 -14.61 1.65
C LEU A 18 -8.59 -14.89 0.61
N THR A 19 -8.18 -15.12 -0.64
CA THR A 19 -9.06 -15.55 -1.72
C THR A 19 -8.70 -16.95 -2.19
N TYR A 20 -9.70 -17.79 -2.39
CA TYR A 20 -9.61 -19.01 -3.20
C TYR A 20 -10.46 -18.88 -4.46
N ASN A 21 -9.88 -19.24 -5.61
CA ASN A 21 -10.59 -19.32 -6.90
C ASN A 21 -11.13 -20.74 -7.20
N VAL A 22 -10.90 -21.67 -6.26
CA VAL A 22 -11.38 -23.05 -6.29
C VAL A 22 -12.04 -23.35 -4.96
N ILE A 23 -12.70 -24.50 -4.84
CA ILE A 23 -13.29 -24.93 -3.57
C ILE A 23 -12.16 -25.09 -2.53
N PRO A 24 -12.20 -24.36 -1.40
CA PRO A 24 -11.21 -24.48 -0.33
C PRO A 24 -11.28 -25.86 0.34
N PRO A 25 -10.22 -26.25 1.07
CA PRO A 25 -10.25 -27.44 1.93
C PRO A 25 -11.41 -27.39 2.94
N GLU A 26 -12.02 -28.55 3.22
CA GLU A 26 -13.20 -28.67 4.08
C GLU A 26 -12.97 -28.07 5.49
N HIS A 27 -11.78 -28.25 6.06
CA HIS A 27 -11.44 -27.68 7.37
C HIS A 27 -11.55 -26.15 7.41
N MET A 28 -11.27 -25.45 6.30
CA MET A 28 -11.42 -24.00 6.22
C MET A 28 -12.88 -23.58 6.06
N LEU A 29 -13.68 -24.39 5.36
CA LEU A 29 -15.11 -24.13 5.18
C LEU A 29 -15.87 -24.32 6.49
N ASN A 30 -15.42 -25.23 7.35
CA ASN A 30 -16.03 -25.50 8.65
C ASN A 30 -15.92 -24.32 9.63
N ASP A 31 -14.91 -23.45 9.46
CA ASP A 31 -14.74 -22.26 10.29
C ASP A 31 -15.80 -21.17 10.01
N GLY A 32 -16.47 -21.24 8.84
CA GLY A 32 -17.58 -20.35 8.48
C GLY A 32 -17.22 -18.87 8.31
N ASN A 33 -15.92 -18.54 8.26
CA ASN A 33 -15.40 -17.18 8.14
C ASN A 33 -15.12 -16.77 6.68
N TYR A 34 -16.04 -17.10 5.78
CA TYR A 34 -15.91 -16.77 4.36
C TYR A 34 -17.24 -16.36 3.74
N ILE A 35 -17.15 -15.57 2.67
CA ILE A 35 -18.27 -15.34 1.74
C ILE A 35 -17.94 -15.92 0.36
N VAL A 36 -18.97 -16.30 -0.38
CA VAL A 36 -18.85 -16.62 -1.80
C VAL A 36 -19.26 -15.39 -2.59
N SER A 37 -18.38 -14.92 -3.46
CA SER A 37 -18.61 -13.79 -4.36
C SER A 37 -18.24 -14.17 -5.78
N ASP A 38 -18.96 -13.65 -6.77
CA ASP A 38 -18.56 -13.84 -8.17
C ASP A 38 -17.42 -12.92 -8.58
N ASP A 39 -17.32 -11.75 -7.94
CA ASP A 39 -16.26 -10.80 -8.21
C ASP A 39 -15.67 -10.17 -6.95
N ILE A 40 -14.44 -9.68 -7.09
CA ILE A 40 -13.73 -8.92 -6.06
C ILE A 40 -13.73 -7.47 -6.51
N LEU A 41 -14.03 -6.57 -5.58
CA LEU A 41 -13.97 -5.14 -5.85
C LEU A 41 -12.59 -4.78 -6.43
N PRO A 42 -12.51 -4.07 -7.57
CA PRO A 42 -11.22 -3.72 -8.15
C PRO A 42 -10.42 -2.87 -7.17
N LYS A 43 -9.13 -3.19 -7.03
CA LYS A 43 -8.24 -2.44 -6.14
C LYS A 43 -8.18 -0.97 -6.56
N PRO A 44 -8.29 -0.02 -5.62
CA PRO A 44 -8.15 1.39 -5.93
C PRO A 44 -6.71 1.72 -6.35
N GLU A 45 -6.56 2.78 -7.13
CA GLU A 45 -5.24 3.38 -7.37
C GLU A 45 -4.76 4.09 -6.09
N LEU A 46 -3.52 3.81 -5.69
CA LEU A 46 -2.92 4.35 -4.46
C LEU A 46 -1.77 5.27 -4.79
N LYS A 47 -1.62 6.34 -3.99
CA LYS A 47 -0.40 7.15 -4.00
C LYS A 47 0.75 6.40 -3.30
N GLU A 48 1.99 6.84 -3.53
CA GLU A 48 3.21 6.22 -3.00
C GLU A 48 3.20 6.03 -1.47
N ASN A 49 2.50 6.89 -0.73
CA ASN A 49 2.39 6.83 0.72
C ASN A 49 1.04 6.31 1.23
N GLU A 50 0.20 5.74 0.37
CA GLU A 50 -1.09 5.20 0.75
C GLU A 50 -1.05 3.67 0.80
N TYR A 51 -1.80 3.09 1.72
CA TYR A 51 -2.08 1.66 1.76
C TYR A 51 -3.57 1.44 1.93
N VAL A 52 -4.06 0.28 1.50
CA VAL A 52 -5.49 -0.03 1.52
C VAL A 52 -5.74 -1.30 2.30
N VAL A 53 -6.82 -1.29 3.08
CA VAL A 53 -7.36 -2.48 3.73
C VAL A 53 -8.70 -2.81 3.08
N HIS A 54 -8.85 -4.07 2.68
CA HIS A 54 -10.10 -4.58 2.12
C HIS A 54 -11.00 -5.07 3.25
N TYR A 55 -12.23 -4.58 3.28
CA TYR A 55 -13.25 -4.97 4.23
C TYR A 55 -14.44 -5.62 3.51
N ILE A 56 -15.08 -6.53 4.23
CA ILE A 56 -16.28 -7.24 3.83
C ILE A 56 -17.30 -7.07 4.96
N ASN A 57 -18.55 -6.78 4.61
CA ASN A 57 -19.67 -6.87 5.54
C ASN A 57 -20.18 -8.33 5.56
N PRO A 58 -20.04 -9.08 6.67
CA PRO A 58 -20.46 -10.49 6.71
C PRO A 58 -21.96 -10.70 6.51
N GLN A 59 -22.80 -9.70 6.82
CA GLN A 59 -24.26 -9.79 6.70
C GLN A 59 -24.73 -9.48 5.27
N THR A 60 -24.25 -8.37 4.70
CA THR A 60 -24.69 -7.90 3.37
C THR A 60 -23.83 -8.43 2.22
N LYS A 61 -22.64 -8.97 2.53
CA LYS A 61 -21.60 -9.38 1.58
C LYS A 61 -21.00 -8.24 0.76
N GLU A 62 -21.27 -6.99 1.15
CA GLU A 62 -20.70 -5.81 0.50
C GLU A 62 -19.20 -5.73 0.77
N GLN A 63 -18.46 -5.33 -0.26
CA GLN A 63 -17.01 -5.13 -0.23
C GLN A 63 -16.71 -3.63 -0.19
N SER A 64 -15.73 -3.23 0.61
CA SER A 64 -15.29 -1.84 0.68
C SER A 64 -13.78 -1.74 0.93
N TYR A 65 -13.20 -0.63 0.50
CA TYR A 65 -11.79 -0.32 0.74
C TYR A 65 -11.68 0.87 1.68
N GLU A 66 -10.84 0.75 2.70
CA GLU A 66 -10.40 1.88 3.51
C GLU A 66 -8.96 2.20 3.14
N ILE A 67 -8.73 3.43 2.70
CA ILE A 67 -7.40 3.94 2.31
C ILE A 67 -6.83 4.69 3.50
N TYR A 68 -5.60 4.34 3.85
CA TYR A 68 -4.84 4.92 4.94
C TYR A 68 -3.60 5.58 4.37
N THR A 69 -3.24 6.74 4.92
CA THR A 69 -2.00 7.44 4.56
C THR A 69 -0.93 7.10 5.59
N LYS A 70 0.20 6.59 5.13
CA LYS A 70 1.40 6.46 5.95
C LYS A 70 2.00 7.85 6.13
N GLU A 71 1.99 8.34 7.36
CA GLU A 71 2.74 9.54 7.70
C GLU A 71 4.24 9.25 7.54
N LYS A 72 4.96 10.19 6.93
CA LYS A 72 6.42 10.09 6.82
C LYS A 72 7.00 10.12 8.23
N THR A 73 7.91 9.20 8.53
CA THR A 73 8.61 9.25 9.82
C THR A 73 9.55 10.45 9.86
N GLN A 74 9.90 10.92 11.07
CA GLN A 74 10.88 11.99 11.24
C GLN A 74 12.24 11.62 10.61
N GLU A 75 12.61 10.34 10.67
CA GLU A 75 13.85 9.82 10.09
C GLU A 75 13.84 9.88 8.56
N GLU A 76 12.73 9.54 7.90
CA GLU A 76 12.58 9.67 6.44
C GLU A 76 12.66 11.13 5.97
N GLN A 77 12.22 12.08 6.82
CA GLN A 77 12.33 13.51 6.54
C GLN A 77 13.78 14.00 6.66
N ASP A 78 14.47 13.67 7.75
CA ASP A 78 15.88 14.03 7.97
C ASP A 78 16.78 13.47 6.86
N LEU A 79 16.56 12.20 6.47
CA LEU A 79 17.33 11.56 5.42
C LEU A 79 17.18 12.30 4.08
N ARG A 80 15.95 12.74 3.74
CA ARG A 80 15.69 13.51 2.51
C ARG A 80 16.34 14.88 2.53
N GLU A 81 16.33 15.58 3.66
CA GLU A 81 16.96 16.89 3.79
C GLU A 81 18.49 16.79 3.63
N ARG A 82 19.10 15.77 4.23
CA ARG A 82 20.53 15.47 4.08
C ARG A 82 20.89 15.12 2.65
N LEU A 83 20.09 14.30 1.97
CA LEU A 83 20.29 13.98 0.55
C LEU A 83 20.20 15.23 -0.33
N SER A 84 19.18 16.06 -0.14
CA SER A 84 19.02 17.30 -0.91
C SER A 84 20.19 18.26 -0.72
N THR A 85 20.69 18.37 0.51
CA THR A 85 21.87 19.18 0.83
C THR A 85 23.13 18.65 0.13
N LEU A 86 23.31 17.33 0.13
CA LEU A 86 24.44 16.68 -0.53
C LEU A 86 24.39 16.86 -2.06
N GLU A 87 23.22 16.70 -2.67
CA GLU A 87 23.00 16.92 -4.11
C GLU A 87 23.33 18.35 -4.50
N LYS A 88 22.88 19.33 -3.71
CA LYS A 88 23.19 20.74 -3.94
C LYS A 88 24.69 21.01 -3.84
N SER A 89 25.36 20.50 -2.81
CA SER A 89 26.82 20.64 -2.65
C SER A 89 27.59 20.00 -3.80
N ASN A 90 27.15 18.82 -4.28
CA ASN A 90 27.76 18.16 -5.42
C ASN A 90 27.59 18.97 -6.71
N ALA A 91 26.41 19.56 -6.94
CA ALA A 91 26.15 20.42 -8.09
C ALA A 91 27.02 21.69 -8.05
N GLU A 92 27.16 22.32 -6.88
CA GLU A 92 28.03 23.49 -6.69
C GLU A 92 29.50 23.16 -6.96
N MET A 93 29.99 22.00 -6.48
CA MET A 93 31.35 21.55 -6.74
C MET A 93 31.60 21.28 -8.23
N MET A 94 30.66 20.62 -8.92
CA MET A 94 30.76 20.40 -10.36
C MET A 94 30.79 21.71 -11.14
N ASN A 95 29.96 22.70 -10.77
CA ASN A 95 29.99 24.03 -11.38
C ASN A 95 31.33 24.73 -11.15
N LEU A 96 31.89 24.65 -9.94
CA LEU A 96 33.18 25.27 -9.64
C LEU A 96 34.31 24.66 -10.50
N ILE A 97 34.34 23.32 -10.60
CA ILE A 97 35.28 22.60 -11.46
C ILE A 97 35.12 23.03 -12.92
N ALA A 98 33.89 23.15 -13.42
CA ALA A 98 33.63 23.58 -14.79
C ALA A 98 34.15 25.01 -15.05
N THR A 99 33.95 25.95 -14.10
CA THR A 99 34.44 27.34 -14.23
C THR A 99 35.96 27.48 -14.10
N MET A 100 36.63 26.57 -13.40
CA MET A 100 38.11 26.57 -13.32
C MET A 100 38.76 25.84 -14.50
N ALA A 101 38.02 24.97 -15.19
CA ALA A 101 38.50 24.25 -16.37
C ALA A 101 38.28 25.01 -17.69
N THR A 102 37.49 26.10 -17.71
CA THR A 102 37.37 26.97 -18.88
C THR A 102 38.65 27.79 -19.06
N PRO A 103 39.38 27.66 -20.20
CA PRO A 103 40.58 28.44 -20.44
C PRO A 103 40.22 29.92 -20.62
N THR A 104 40.88 30.82 -19.90
CA THR A 104 40.91 32.24 -20.25
C THR A 104 41.65 32.40 -21.58
N GLU A 105 40.94 32.82 -22.62
CA GLU A 105 41.51 33.31 -23.89
C GLU A 105 42.37 34.57 -23.69
#